data_AF-A0A834IQF3-F1
#
_entry.id   AF-A0A834IQF3-F1
#
_cell.length_a   1.000
_cell.length_b   1.000
_cell.length_c   1.000
_cell.angle_alpha   90.00
_cell.angle_beta   90.00
_cell.angle_gamma   90.00
#
_symmetry.space_group_name_H-M   'P 1'
#
loop_
_entity.id
_entity.type
_entity.pdbx_description
1 polymer ?
#
loop_
_entity_poly.entity_id
_entity_poly.type
_entity_poly.pdbx_seq_one_letter_code
_entity_poly.pdbx_strand_id
1 'polypeptide(L)'
;MSGYYWVQINEHTPFPPSAVYGGHDSNGSAIYVGRILIQEDLVPAKVIPDRKCAYATFGGEEVSSSKYEVLCEEKFEWVHASGGYVRSDAVIGGKTISGEKLYIGRALYSESITIGKIQPSHQTCYISYEGKEISINNYEVLVRRR
;
A
#
# COMPACT_ATOMS: atom_id res chain seq x y z
N MET A 1 20.54 -3.97 -9.72
CA MET A 1 19.96 -3.30 -8.53
C MET A 1 18.48 -3.10 -8.81
N SER A 2 17.59 -3.21 -7.82
CA SER A 2 16.20 -2.76 -7.99
C SER A 2 16.21 -1.23 -8.11
N GLY A 3 15.54 -0.65 -9.11
CA GLY A 3 15.50 0.82 -9.28
C GLY A 3 14.53 1.52 -8.32
N TYR A 4 14.17 0.86 -7.22
CA TYR A 4 13.32 1.35 -6.16
C TYR A 4 13.91 0.99 -4.80
N TYR A 5 13.63 1.81 -3.80
CA TYR A 5 14.06 1.61 -2.42
C TYR A 5 12.94 1.98 -1.44
N TRP A 6 13.09 1.55 -0.19
CA TRP A 6 12.16 1.84 0.90
C TRP A 6 12.86 2.73 1.93
N VAL A 7 12.20 3.79 2.38
CA VAL A 7 12.73 4.72 3.38
C VAL A 7 11.93 4.58 4.66
N GLN A 8 12.58 4.16 5.75
CA GLN A 8 12.00 4.15 7.08
C GLN A 8 11.73 5.60 7.52
N ILE A 9 10.47 5.91 7.82
CA ILE A 9 10.07 7.19 8.41
C ILE A 9 9.99 7.08 9.92
N ASN A 10 10.42 8.14 10.60
CA ASN A 10 10.33 8.39 12.03
C ASN A 10 10.23 9.91 12.26
N GLU A 11 10.12 10.34 13.52
CA GLU A 11 9.90 11.75 13.90
C GLU A 11 10.98 12.74 13.41
N HIS A 12 12.18 12.26 13.07
CA HIS A 12 13.31 13.06 12.61
C HIS A 12 13.60 12.92 11.10
N THR A 13 12.88 12.05 10.39
CA THR A 13 13.08 11.83 8.95
C THR A 13 12.18 12.76 8.13
N PRO A 14 12.74 13.68 7.32
CA PRO A 14 11.94 14.46 6.38
C PRO A 14 11.22 13.55 5.39
N PHE A 15 9.98 13.88 5.03
CA PHE A 15 9.23 13.07 4.08
C PHE A 15 9.92 13.09 2.70
N PRO A 16 10.28 11.94 2.10
CA PRO A 16 11.06 11.91 0.86
C PRO A 16 10.32 12.58 -0.33
N PRO A 17 10.96 13.53 -1.04
CA PRO A 17 10.37 14.12 -2.25
C PRO A 17 10.11 13.13 -3.39
N SER A 18 10.80 11.98 -3.38
CA SER A 18 10.65 10.88 -4.36
C SER A 18 9.68 9.78 -3.92
N ALA A 19 8.92 10.00 -2.84
CA ALA A 19 7.90 9.05 -2.38
C ALA A 19 6.79 8.85 -3.43
N VAL A 20 6.39 7.61 -3.66
CA VAL A 20 5.40 7.26 -4.69
C VAL A 20 4.00 7.71 -4.28
N TYR A 21 3.44 8.66 -5.02
CA TYR A 21 2.05 9.08 -4.89
C TYR A 21 1.10 7.93 -5.24
N GLY A 22 0.21 7.58 -4.30
CA GLY A 22 -0.78 6.52 -4.44
C GLY A 22 -2.14 7.02 -4.92
N GLY A 23 -2.57 8.16 -4.37
CA GLY A 23 -3.88 8.76 -4.61
C GLY A 23 -4.22 9.82 -3.56
N HIS A 24 -5.49 9.95 -3.21
CA HIS A 24 -5.97 10.94 -2.24
C HIS A 24 -7.05 10.34 -1.34
N ASP A 25 -7.12 10.80 -0.10
CA ASP A 25 -8.20 10.48 0.84
C ASP A 25 -9.45 11.31 0.54
N SER A 26 -10.62 10.94 1.06
CA SER A 26 -11.91 11.61 0.74
C SER A 26 -11.94 13.11 1.12
N ASN A 27 -11.05 13.56 2.00
CA ASN A 27 -10.87 14.97 2.37
C ASN A 27 -9.88 15.74 1.47
N GLY A 28 -9.32 15.09 0.44
CA GLY A 28 -8.29 15.64 -0.45
C GLY A 28 -6.84 15.50 0.04
N SER A 29 -6.58 14.97 1.24
CA SER A 29 -5.21 14.74 1.72
C SER A 29 -4.48 13.72 0.82
N ALA A 30 -3.22 13.99 0.50
CA ALA A 30 -2.43 13.11 -0.36
C ALA A 30 -2.11 11.77 0.31
N ILE A 31 -2.32 10.67 -0.41
CA ILE A 31 -1.96 9.31 -0.02
C ILE A 31 -0.70 8.88 -0.79
N TYR A 32 0.26 8.32 -0.05
CA TYR A 32 1.49 7.74 -0.59
C TYR A 32 1.55 6.23 -0.35
N VAL A 33 2.33 5.54 -1.18
CA VAL A 33 2.59 4.11 -1.05
C VAL A 33 3.60 3.85 0.07
N GLY A 34 3.17 3.11 1.10
CA GLY A 34 4.06 2.65 2.15
C GLY A 34 3.80 1.19 2.55
N ARG A 35 4.42 0.80 3.66
CA ARG A 35 4.19 -0.48 4.33
C ARG A 35 4.48 -0.37 5.83
N ILE A 36 3.86 -1.25 6.61
CA ILE A 36 4.04 -1.35 8.07
C ILE A 36 4.25 -2.81 8.50
N LEU A 37 4.97 -3.01 9.60
CA LEU A 37 5.14 -4.32 10.23
C LEU A 37 4.03 -4.54 11.27
N ILE A 38 3.27 -5.62 11.12
CA ILE A 38 2.14 -6.00 11.99
C ILE A 38 2.31 -7.50 12.31
N GLN A 39 2.62 -7.86 13.56
CA GLN A 39 2.74 -9.26 13.98
C GLN A 39 3.64 -10.12 13.04
N GLU A 40 4.83 -9.60 12.70
CA GLU A 40 5.79 -10.16 11.71
C GLU A 40 5.35 -10.11 10.22
N ASP A 41 4.08 -9.83 9.91
CA ASP A 41 3.64 -9.53 8.55
C ASP A 41 4.11 -8.12 8.14
N LEU A 42 4.74 -8.01 6.98
CA LEU A 42 5.07 -6.73 6.35
C LEU A 42 3.96 -6.40 5.34
N VAL A 43 3.12 -5.42 5.66
CA VAL A 43 1.84 -5.18 4.97
C VAL A 43 1.84 -3.85 4.21
N PRO A 44 1.46 -3.81 2.92
CA PRO A 44 1.22 -2.56 2.18
C PRO A 44 0.24 -1.62 2.89
N ALA A 45 0.52 -0.32 2.88
CA ALA A 45 -0.17 0.70 3.66
C ALA A 45 -0.44 1.99 2.87
N LYS A 46 -1.57 2.65 3.15
CA LYS A 46 -1.82 4.06 2.77
C LYS A 46 -1.08 4.96 3.75
N VAL A 47 -0.21 5.84 3.27
CA VAL A 47 0.53 6.80 4.10
C VAL A 47 -0.05 8.19 3.90
N ILE A 48 -0.42 8.87 4.98
CA ILE A 48 -0.95 10.24 4.96
C ILE A 48 0.02 11.15 5.73
N PRO A 49 0.89 11.91 5.02
CA PRO A 49 1.94 12.72 5.67
C PRO A 49 1.38 13.78 6.61
N ASP A 50 0.25 14.40 6.26
CA ASP A 50 -0.45 15.41 7.09
C ASP A 50 -0.84 14.85 8.47
N ARG A 51 -1.14 13.55 8.55
CA ARG A 51 -1.47 12.83 9.79
C ARG A 51 -0.24 12.18 10.44
N LYS A 52 0.93 12.24 9.79
CA LYS A 52 2.18 11.54 10.14
C LYS A 52 1.98 10.04 10.40
N CYS A 53 1.05 9.42 9.69
CA CYS A 53 0.56 8.08 9.99
C CYS A 53 0.38 7.24 8.73
N ALA A 54 0.61 5.93 8.88
CA ALA A 54 0.31 4.92 7.88
C ALA A 54 -0.80 3.99 8.38
N TYR A 55 -1.63 3.51 7.48
CA TYR A 55 -2.74 2.63 7.78
C TYR A 55 -2.72 1.43 6.83
N ALA A 56 -2.87 0.22 7.36
CA ALA A 56 -3.00 -1.01 6.58
C ALA A 56 -4.12 -1.87 7.17
N THR A 57 -4.43 -3.00 6.53
CA THR A 57 -5.46 -3.92 7.01
C THR A 57 -4.86 -5.20 7.58
N PHE A 58 -5.37 -5.66 8.72
CA PHE A 58 -4.95 -6.91 9.34
C PHE A 58 -6.11 -7.53 10.15
N GLY A 59 -6.46 -8.77 9.85
CA GLY A 59 -7.45 -9.54 10.62
C GLY A 59 -8.87 -8.95 10.64
N GLY A 60 -9.32 -8.26 9.57
CA GLY A 60 -10.64 -7.61 9.52
C GLY A 60 -10.65 -6.11 9.87
N GLU A 61 -9.57 -5.58 10.45
CA GLU A 61 -9.51 -4.22 11.01
C GLU A 61 -8.46 -3.33 10.29
N GLU A 62 -8.61 -2.00 10.41
CA GLU A 62 -7.58 -1.01 10.08
C GLU A 62 -6.58 -0.88 11.23
N VAL A 63 -5.29 -1.08 10.92
CA VAL A 63 -4.17 -0.90 11.85
C VAL A 63 -3.40 0.35 11.45
N SER A 64 -3.28 1.30 12.39
CA SER A 64 -2.53 2.55 12.22
C SER A 64 -1.15 2.47 12.87
N SER A 65 -0.14 3.12 12.27
CA SER A 65 1.22 3.20 12.81
C SER A 65 1.91 4.51 12.44
N SER A 66 2.63 5.10 13.42
CA SER A 66 3.58 6.20 13.20
C SER A 66 4.97 5.73 12.73
N LYS A 67 5.23 4.42 12.72
CA LYS A 67 6.44 3.78 12.21
C LYS A 67 6.10 3.01 10.92
N TYR A 68 6.61 3.51 9.80
CA TYR A 68 6.31 2.98 8.47
C TYR A 68 7.48 3.21 7.52
N GLU A 69 7.53 2.43 6.45
CA GLU A 69 8.41 2.69 5.33
C GLU A 69 7.60 3.26 4.16
N VAL A 70 8.16 4.20 3.41
CA VAL A 70 7.60 4.71 2.14
C VAL A 70 8.39 4.17 0.95
N LEU A 71 7.70 3.85 -0.14
CA LEU A 71 8.32 3.47 -1.41
C LEU A 71 8.84 4.72 -2.13
N CYS A 72 10.10 4.71 -2.55
CA CYS A 72 10.77 5.83 -3.21
C CYS A 72 11.49 5.38 -4.49
N GLU A 73 11.14 6.02 -5.62
CA GLU A 73 11.43 5.55 -7.00
C GLU A 73 10.95 4.09 -7.21
N GLU A 74 10.87 3.45 -8.38
CA GLU A 74 11.29 3.67 -9.75
C GLU A 74 10.26 4.49 -10.56
N LYS A 75 10.29 4.40 -11.91
CA LYS A 75 9.09 4.67 -12.72
C LYS A 75 8.11 3.50 -12.56
N PHE A 76 6.92 3.77 -12.04
CA PHE A 76 5.84 2.80 -11.94
C PHE A 76 4.68 3.10 -12.89
N GLU A 77 3.78 2.14 -13.01
CA GLU A 77 2.49 2.23 -13.67
C GLU A 77 1.45 1.56 -12.77
N TRP A 78 0.19 1.99 -12.89
CA TRP A 78 -0.97 1.37 -12.25
C TRP A 78 -1.77 0.65 -13.33
N VAL A 79 -2.03 -0.65 -13.15
CA VAL A 79 -2.68 -1.50 -14.16
C VAL A 79 -3.90 -2.17 -13.57
N HIS A 80 -5.04 -2.10 -14.26
CA HIS A 80 -6.27 -2.75 -13.82
C HIS A 80 -6.10 -4.27 -13.65
N ALA A 81 -6.61 -4.77 -12.53
CA ALA A 81 -6.59 -6.18 -12.14
C ALA A 81 -7.80 -6.51 -11.27
N SER A 82 -8.06 -7.80 -11.08
CA SER A 82 -9.17 -8.28 -10.25
C SER A 82 -8.92 -9.68 -9.71
N GLY A 83 -9.70 -10.11 -8.70
CA GLY A 83 -9.73 -11.51 -8.24
C GLY A 83 -8.39 -12.04 -7.71
N GLY A 84 -7.55 -11.19 -7.10
CA GLY A 84 -6.20 -11.52 -6.64
C GLY A 84 -5.14 -11.59 -7.74
N TYR A 85 -5.50 -11.33 -9.00
CA TYR A 85 -4.54 -11.28 -10.10
C TYR A 85 -3.50 -10.17 -9.88
N VAL A 86 -2.24 -10.50 -10.20
CA VAL A 86 -1.10 -9.59 -10.22
C VAL A 86 -0.26 -9.87 -11.48
N ARG A 87 0.26 -8.80 -12.11
CA ARG A 87 1.17 -8.92 -13.26
C ARG A 87 2.53 -9.45 -12.79
N SER A 88 3.30 -10.11 -13.66
CA SER A 88 4.57 -10.75 -13.30
C SER A 88 5.69 -9.79 -12.85
N ASP A 89 5.52 -8.49 -13.10
CA ASP A 89 6.39 -7.38 -12.70
C ASP A 89 5.72 -6.45 -11.66
N ALA A 90 4.67 -6.94 -10.98
CA ALA A 90 4.05 -6.25 -9.86
C ALA A 90 5.04 -6.05 -8.70
N VAL A 91 4.92 -4.89 -8.03
CA VAL A 91 5.77 -4.54 -6.90
C VAL A 91 5.33 -5.32 -5.66
N ILE A 92 6.24 -6.14 -5.14
CA ILE A 92 6.06 -6.79 -3.84
C ILE A 92 6.17 -5.71 -2.76
N GLY A 93 5.04 -5.38 -2.14
CA GLY A 93 4.98 -4.40 -1.04
C GLY A 93 5.40 -5.01 0.30
N GLY A 94 5.22 -6.32 0.46
CA GLY A 94 5.69 -7.04 1.63
C GLY A 94 5.33 -8.52 1.59
N LYS A 95 5.15 -9.14 2.75
CA LYS A 95 4.88 -10.57 2.89
C LYS A 95 4.20 -10.90 4.22
N THR A 96 3.48 -12.00 4.27
CA THR A 96 3.04 -12.61 5.53
C THR A 96 4.19 -13.32 6.25
N ILE A 97 4.00 -13.65 7.53
CA ILE A 97 4.88 -14.50 8.34
C ILE A 97 5.05 -15.90 7.72
N SER A 98 4.03 -16.41 7.03
CA SER A 98 4.08 -17.68 6.27
C SER A 98 4.83 -17.57 4.94
N GLY A 99 5.25 -16.36 4.53
CA GLY A 99 6.01 -16.12 3.32
C GLY A 99 5.19 -15.86 2.05
N GLU A 100 3.86 -15.74 2.15
CA GLU A 100 3.04 -15.27 1.03
C GLU A 100 3.44 -13.84 0.68
N LYS A 101 3.66 -13.56 -0.62
CA LYS A 101 3.96 -12.22 -1.11
C LYS A 101 2.69 -11.37 -1.14
N LEU A 102 2.75 -10.19 -0.52
CA LEU A 102 1.71 -9.17 -0.60
C LEU A 102 2.12 -8.11 -1.62
N TYR A 103 1.19 -7.76 -2.52
CA TYR A 103 1.43 -6.78 -3.58
C TYR A 103 0.68 -5.49 -3.32
N ILE A 104 1.15 -4.41 -3.93
CA ILE A 104 0.59 -3.07 -3.72
C ILE A 104 -0.57 -2.87 -4.68
N GLY A 105 -1.77 -2.74 -4.12
CA GLY A 105 -2.98 -2.37 -4.86
C GLY A 105 -3.43 -0.96 -4.53
N ARG A 106 -4.30 -0.41 -5.37
CA ARG A 106 -5.16 0.73 -5.02
C ARG A 106 -6.56 0.57 -5.59
N ALA A 107 -7.53 1.23 -4.97
CA ALA A 107 -8.91 1.25 -5.44
C ALA A 107 -9.57 2.61 -5.17
N LEU A 108 -10.57 2.94 -5.97
CA LEU A 108 -11.52 4.02 -5.69
C LEU A 108 -12.62 3.48 -4.76
N TYR A 109 -12.77 4.08 -3.59
CA TYR A 109 -13.81 3.73 -2.62
C TYR A 109 -14.19 4.96 -1.80
N SER A 110 -15.49 5.30 -1.73
CA SER A 110 -15.99 6.45 -0.97
C SER A 110 -15.22 7.76 -1.26
N GLU A 111 -15.07 8.09 -2.54
CA GLU A 111 -14.32 9.26 -3.04
C GLU A 111 -12.80 9.27 -2.74
N SER A 112 -12.27 8.21 -2.12
CA SER A 112 -10.84 8.02 -1.83
C SER A 112 -10.19 7.11 -2.87
N ILE A 113 -9.06 7.52 -3.46
CA ILE A 113 -8.16 6.63 -4.21
C ILE A 113 -7.08 6.17 -3.23
N THR A 114 -7.31 5.01 -2.60
CA THR A 114 -6.52 4.54 -1.45
C THR A 114 -5.68 3.31 -1.77
N ILE A 115 -4.52 3.20 -1.11
CA ILE A 115 -3.64 2.04 -1.17
C ILE A 115 -4.19 0.89 -0.32
N GLY A 116 -3.93 -0.33 -0.79
CA GLY A 116 -4.28 -1.58 -0.12
C GLY A 116 -3.28 -2.71 -0.38
N LYS A 117 -3.50 -3.85 0.29
CA LYS A 117 -2.75 -5.09 0.06
C LYS A 117 -3.52 -5.98 -0.90
N ILE A 118 -2.90 -6.41 -2.00
CA ILE A 118 -3.38 -7.53 -2.80
C ILE A 118 -2.82 -8.80 -2.20
N GLN A 119 -3.70 -9.73 -1.82
CA GLN A 119 -3.35 -11.03 -1.27
C GLN A 119 -3.87 -12.12 -2.22
N PRO A 120 -3.00 -12.69 -3.08
CA PRO A 120 -3.44 -13.60 -4.14
C PRO A 120 -4.17 -14.85 -3.64
N SER A 121 -3.79 -15.42 -2.49
CA SER A 121 -4.50 -16.58 -1.91
C SER A 121 -5.95 -16.27 -1.51
N HIS A 122 -6.24 -15.02 -1.13
CA HIS A 122 -7.57 -14.53 -0.77
C HIS A 122 -8.35 -13.97 -1.97
N GLN A 123 -7.75 -13.94 -3.16
CA GLN A 123 -8.37 -13.48 -4.41
C GLN A 123 -8.92 -12.04 -4.36
N THR A 124 -8.29 -11.14 -3.61
CA THR A 124 -8.80 -9.76 -3.43
C THR A 124 -7.70 -8.73 -3.14
N CYS A 125 -8.05 -7.45 -3.30
CA CYS A 125 -7.32 -6.32 -2.72
C CYS A 125 -8.07 -5.82 -1.48
N TYR A 126 -7.41 -5.81 -0.32
CA TYR A 126 -7.96 -5.21 0.89
C TYR A 126 -7.50 -3.77 1.05
N ILE A 127 -8.44 -2.85 1.25
CA ILE A 127 -8.20 -1.45 1.60
C ILE A 127 -8.67 -1.16 3.02
N SER A 128 -8.06 -0.18 3.69
CA SER A 128 -8.52 0.25 5.01
C SER A 128 -9.42 1.48 4.89
N TYR A 129 -10.59 1.47 5.54
CA TYR A 129 -11.55 2.58 5.52
C TYR A 129 -12.40 2.59 6.79
N GLU A 130 -12.53 3.76 7.44
CA GLU A 130 -13.31 3.95 8.69
C GLU A 130 -13.08 2.85 9.75
N GLY A 131 -11.81 2.51 10.02
CA GLY A 131 -11.45 1.50 11.02
C GLY A 131 -11.48 0.04 10.53
N LYS A 132 -11.96 -0.25 9.31
CA LYS A 132 -12.23 -1.62 8.83
C LYS A 132 -11.38 -2.05 7.64
N GLU A 133 -11.20 -3.36 7.50
CA GLU A 133 -10.71 -4.02 6.28
C GLU A 133 -11.85 -4.22 5.28
N ILE A 134 -11.76 -3.59 4.11
CA ILE A 134 -12.76 -3.70 3.03
C ILE A 134 -12.14 -4.51 1.87
N SER A 135 -12.82 -5.59 1.47
CA SER A 135 -12.43 -6.42 0.33
C SER A 135 -12.89 -5.80 -0.99
N ILE A 136 -11.97 -5.59 -1.93
CA ILE A 136 -12.21 -4.99 -3.24
C ILE A 136 -11.81 -5.98 -4.34
N ASN A 137 -12.79 -6.40 -5.15
CA ASN A 137 -12.55 -7.33 -6.24
C ASN A 137 -11.90 -6.69 -7.48
N ASN A 138 -12.15 -5.41 -7.77
CA ASN A 138 -11.64 -4.70 -8.95
C ASN A 138 -10.76 -3.52 -8.50
N TYR A 139 -9.49 -3.53 -8.90
CA TYR A 139 -8.48 -2.61 -8.38
C TYR A 139 -7.41 -2.33 -9.47
N GLU A 140 -6.43 -1.50 -9.13
CA GLU A 140 -5.19 -1.37 -9.89
C GLU A 140 -4.03 -1.97 -9.10
N VAL A 141 -3.14 -2.71 -9.76
CA VAL A 141 -1.89 -3.21 -9.19
C VAL A 141 -0.73 -2.30 -9.59
N LEU A 142 0.17 -1.99 -8.64
CA LEU A 142 1.40 -1.25 -8.92
C LEU A 142 2.41 -2.17 -9.61
N VAL A 143 2.88 -1.78 -10.79
CA VAL A 143 3.85 -2.53 -11.60
C VAL A 143 5.06 -1.65 -11.96
N ARG A 144 6.21 -2.29 -12.16
CA ARG A 144 7.42 -1.60 -12.63
C ARG A 144 7.27 -1.24 -14.11
N ARG A 145 7.53 0.01 -14.47
CA ARG A 145 7.59 0.45 -15.87
C ARG A 145 8.97 0.13 -16.43
N ARG A 146 9.01 -0.53 -17.59
CA ARG A 146 10.26 -0.81 -18.34
C ARG A 146 10.74 0.44 -19.09
#